data_AF-A0A380AAL1-F1
#
_entry.id   AF-A0A380AAL1-F1
#
_cell.length_a   1.000
_cell.length_b   1.000
_cell.length_c   1.000
_cell.angle_alpha   90.00
_cell.angle_beta   90.00
_cell.angle_gamma   90.00
#
_symmetry.space_group_name_H-M   'P 1'
#
loop_
_entity.id
_entity.type
_entity.pdbx_description
1 polymer ?
#
loop_
_entity_poly.entity_id
_entity_poly.type
_entity_poly.pdbx_seq_one_letter_code
_entity_poly.pdbx_strand_id
1 'polypeptide(L)' 'MVCSNRTEHRRRVETRDGDIAGLRLPNWESVTAHDYTPWSTPVVTIDTAGRTVEACLTQLLSLINAVRS' A
#
# COMPACT_ATOMS: atom_id res chain seq x y z
N MET A 1 4.86 -7.05 4.32
CA MET A 1 3.60 -6.24 4.33
C MET A 1 3.66 -5.26 5.51
N VAL A 2 3.50 -3.96 5.26
CA VAL A 2 3.68 -2.89 6.27
C VAL A 2 2.39 -2.14 6.65
N CYS A 3 1.24 -2.58 6.15
CA CYS A 3 -0.06 -1.97 6.45
C CYS A 3 -0.47 -2.26 7.90
N SER A 4 -0.84 -1.24 8.69
CA SER A 4 -1.28 -1.45 10.09
C SER A 4 -2.60 -2.19 10.21
N ASN A 5 -3.46 -2.14 9.17
CA ASN A 5 -4.75 -2.83 9.16
C ASN A 5 -4.76 -3.99 8.16
N ARG A 6 -4.36 -5.17 8.66
CA ARG A 6 -4.33 -6.42 7.88
C ARG A 6 -5.72 -6.83 7.36
N THR A 7 -6.78 -6.61 8.14
CA THR A 7 -8.16 -6.95 7.76
C THR A 7 -8.64 -6.09 6.60
N GLU A 8 -8.40 -4.78 6.67
CA GLU A 8 -8.71 -3.85 5.58
C GLU A 8 -7.90 -4.18 4.32
N HIS A 9 -6.62 -4.50 4.47
CA HIS A 9 -5.78 -4.91 3.33
C HIS A 9 -6.33 -6.17 2.67
N ARG A 10 -6.66 -7.20 3.46
CA ARG A 10 -7.27 -8.43 2.95
C ARG A 10 -8.56 -8.14 2.19
N ARG A 11 -9.46 -7.35 2.78
CA ARG A 11 -10.70 -6.94 2.13
C ARG A 11 -10.42 -6.26 0.79
N ARG A 12 -9.49 -5.29 0.74
CA ARG A 12 -9.12 -4.58 -0.49
C ARG A 12 -8.56 -5.53 -1.57
N VAL A 13 -7.76 -6.53 -1.20
CA VAL A 13 -7.24 -7.54 -2.15
C VAL A 13 -8.37 -8.40 -2.70
N GLU A 14 -9.19 -8.97 -1.81
CA GLU A 14 -10.21 -9.95 -2.19
C GLU A 14 -11.42 -9.33 -2.90
N THR A 15 -11.70 -8.03 -2.68
CA THR A 15 -12.85 -7.33 -3.29
C THR A 15 -12.46 -6.39 -4.43
N ARG A 16 -11.19 -6.36 -4.85
CA ARG A 16 -10.77 -5.49 -5.95
C ARG A 16 -11.41 -5.98 -7.24
N ASP A 17 -12.02 -5.07 -7.99
CA ASP A 17 -12.41 -5.36 -9.37
C ASP A 17 -11.22 -5.12 -10.30
N GLY A 18 -11.03 -6.05 -11.23
CA GLY A 18 -9.94 -6.02 -12.20
C GLY A 18 -10.42 -5.41 -13.51
N ASP A 19 -9.91 -4.24 -13.86
CA ASP A 19 -10.27 -3.51 -15.08
C ASP A 19 -9.45 -3.94 -16.32
N ILE A 20 -8.56 -4.92 -16.16
CA ILE A 20 -7.66 -5.42 -17.20
C ILE A 20 -8.14 -6.79 -17.67
N ALA A 21 -8.49 -6.90 -18.96
CA ALA A 21 -8.93 -8.17 -19.56
C ALA A 21 -7.86 -9.27 -19.42
N GLY A 22 -8.27 -10.45 -18.95
CA GLY A 22 -7.37 -11.60 -18.75
C GLY A 22 -6.48 -11.51 -17.51
N LEU A 23 -6.56 -10.44 -16.70
CA LEU A 23 -5.81 -10.33 -15.45
C LEU A 23 -6.35 -11.30 -14.40
N ARG A 24 -5.49 -12.18 -13.89
CA ARG A 24 -5.78 -12.99 -12.69
C ARG A 24 -5.39 -12.19 -11.46
N LEU A 25 -6.37 -11.76 -10.67
CA LEU A 25 -6.13 -11.06 -9.42
C LEU A 25 -5.47 -11.97 -8.37
N PRO A 26 -4.61 -11.43 -7.50
CA PRO A 26 -4.02 -12.20 -6.41
C PRO A 26 -5.08 -12.55 -5.35
N ASN A 27 -4.96 -13.74 -4.74
CA ASN A 27 -5.71 -14.07 -3.53
C ASN A 27 -4.92 -13.62 -2.29
N TRP A 28 -5.57 -13.62 -1.12
CA TRP A 28 -4.93 -13.20 0.12
C TRP A 28 -3.67 -14.00 0.47
N GLU A 29 -3.71 -15.32 0.27
CA GLU A 29 -2.58 -16.22 0.54
C GLU A 29 -1.33 -15.80 -0.25
N SER A 30 -1.48 -15.58 -1.56
CA SER A 30 -0.38 -15.14 -2.45
C SER A 30 0.21 -13.79 -2.04
N VAL A 31 -0.61 -12.86 -1.53
CA VAL A 31 -0.13 -11.57 -1.00
C VAL A 31 0.65 -11.77 0.29
N THR A 32 0.19 -12.66 1.19
CA THR A 32 0.87 -12.89 2.47
C THR A 32 2.14 -13.73 2.34
N ALA A 33 2.21 -14.61 1.36
CA ALA A 33 3.37 -15.44 1.08
C ALA A 33 4.42 -14.71 0.22
N HIS A 34 4.10 -13.52 -0.31
CA HIS A 34 5.02 -12.76 -1.13
C HIS A 34 6.24 -12.31 -0.33
N ASP A 35 7.43 -12.65 -0.82
CA ASP A 35 8.70 -12.26 -0.22
C ASP A 35 9.05 -10.82 -0.61
N TYR A 36 8.73 -9.89 0.29
CA TYR A 36 9.10 -8.49 0.12
C TYR A 36 10.51 -8.25 0.64
N THR A 37 11.46 -8.01 -0.26
CA THR A 37 12.81 -7.59 0.11
C THR A 37 12.79 -6.17 0.71
N PRO A 38 13.41 -5.94 1.88
CA PRO A 38 13.55 -4.59 2.43
C PRO A 38 14.34 -3.66 1.50
N TRP A 39 14.01 -2.37 1.53
CA TRP A 39 14.82 -1.35 0.87
C TRP A 39 16.19 -1.24 1.55
N SER A 40 17.26 -1.15 0.76
CA SER A 40 18.63 -0.92 1.27
C SER A 40 18.90 0.54 1.63
N THR A 41 18.04 1.45 1.20
CA THR A 41 18.11 2.88 1.50
C THR A 41 16.96 3.29 2.41
N PRO A 42 17.13 4.36 3.21
CA PRO A 42 16.01 4.93 3.96
C PRO A 42 14.86 5.31 3.03
N VAL A 43 13.66 4.89 3.39
CA VAL A 43 12.41 5.24 2.70
C VAL A 43 11.40 5.77 3.70
N VAL A 44 10.56 6.70 3.26
CA VAL A 44 9.39 7.12 4.04
C VAL A 44 8.24 6.15 3.80
N THR A 45 7.50 5.81 4.86
CA THR A 45 6.33 4.93 4.78
C THR A 45 5.06 5.71 5.06
N ILE A 46 4.05 5.58 4.20
CA ILE A 46 2.72 6.15 4.40
C ILE A 46 1.75 5.00 4.60
N ASP A 47 1.17 4.92 5.79
CA ASP A 47 0.04 4.03 6.02
C ASP A 47 -1.25 4.65 5.48
N THR A 48 -1.98 3.88 4.68
CA THR A 48 -3.24 4.28 4.03
C THR A 48 -4.46 3.57 4.61
N ALA A 49 -4.28 2.72 5.62
CA ALA A 49 -5.38 2.08 6.34
C ALA A 49 -6.24 3.12 7.05
N GLY A 50 -7.55 3.04 6.87
CA GLY A 50 -8.51 3.93 7.54
C GLY A 50 -8.38 5.42 7.21
N ARG A 51 -7.64 5.79 6.16
CA ARG A 51 -7.37 7.19 5.81
C ARG A 51 -7.97 7.56 4.46
N THR A 52 -8.35 8.83 4.35
CA THR A 52 -8.81 9.39 3.08
C THR A 52 -7.63 9.64 2.15
N VAL A 53 -7.92 9.73 0.85
CA VAL A 53 -6.92 10.03 -0.18
C VAL A 53 -6.27 11.38 0.10
N GLU A 54 -7.06 12.38 0.49
CA GLU A 54 -6.59 13.74 0.77
C GLU A 54 -5.62 13.76 1.94
N ALA A 55 -5.92 13.05 3.03
CA ALA A 55 -5.03 12.98 4.19
C ALA A 55 -3.70 12.31 3.86
N CYS A 56 -3.72 11.25 3.05
CA CYS A 56 -2.50 10.58 2.58
C CYS A 56 -1.71 11.48 1.62
N LEU A 57 -2.38 12.21 0.72
CA LEU A 57 -1.75 13.14 -0.21
C LEU A 57 -1.08 14.32 0.52
N THR A 58 -1.76 14.93 1.50
CA THR A 58 -1.17 15.98 2.33
C THR A 58 0.09 15.51 3.04
N GLN A 59 0.07 14.30 3.62
CA GLN A 59 1.27 13.74 4.24
C GLN A 59 2.40 13.50 3.22
N LEU A 60 2.08 12.94 2.05
CA LEU A 60 3.06 12.70 0.99
C LEU A 60 3.77 14.00 0.59
N LEU A 61 3.00 15.07 0.33
CA LEU A 61 3.55 16.37 -0.05
C LEU A 61 4.44 16.95 1.06
N SER A 62 4.04 16.82 2.32
CA SER A 62 4.87 17.24 3.45
C SER A 62 6.21 16.49 3.51
N LEU A 63 6.21 15.17 3.29
CA LEU A 63 7.42 14.36 3.31
C LEU A 63 8.35 14.71 2.14
N ILE A 64 7.80 14.92 0.94
CA ILE A 64 8.59 15.32 -0.23
C ILE A 64 9.27 16.68 0.00
N ASN A 65 8.55 17.64 0.60
CA ASN A 65 9.12 18.96 0.89
C ASN A 65 10.23 18.90 1.94
N ALA A 66 10.08 18.06 2.97
CA ALA A 66 11.10 17.89 4.02
C ALA A 66 12.39 17.21 3.52
N VAL A 67 12.32 16.41 2.46
CA VAL A 67 13.50 15.78 1.83
C VAL A 67 14.20 16.74 0.86
N ARG A 68 13.47 17.72 0.32
CA ARG A 68 13.98 18.72 -0.64
C ARG A 68 14.60 19.96 0.00
N SER A 69 14.36 20.18 1.29
CA SER A 69 14.96 21.23 2.11
C SER A 69 16.30 20.81 2.69
#